data_AF-A0A937J2D9-F1
#
_entry.id   AF-A0A937J2D9-F1
#
_cell.length_a   1.000
_cell.length_b   1.000
_cell.length_c   1.000
_cell.angle_alpha   90.00
_cell.angle_beta   90.00
_cell.angle_gamma   90.00
#
_symmetry.space_group_name_H-M   'P 1'
#
loop_
_entity.id
_entity.type
_entity.pdbx_description
1 polymer ?
#
loop_
_entity_poly.entity_id
_entity_poly.type
_entity_poly.pdbx_seq_one_letter_code
_entity_poly.pdbx_strand_id
1 'polypeptide(L)'
;MLNVLNKDKTTYKVKVKSTSLINKWQALLGISDWVILFEPISENQVVDELKGNTSGHEFVGIQINLKKKIGTIYHTRKLNEDDIVHELLHVRFPIWSEEKVNFWTDLLIKNPKSLFQF
;
A
#
# COMPACT_ATOMS: atom_id res chain seq x y z
N MET A 1 -1.62 40.35 -13.26
CA MET A 1 -0.23 39.92 -13.57
C MET A 1 0.51 39.90 -12.24
N LEU A 2 1.11 38.82 -11.73
CA LEU A 2 1.62 37.59 -12.33
C LEU A 2 1.21 36.36 -11.49
N ASN A 3 0.81 35.30 -12.18
CA ASN A 3 0.79 33.92 -11.70
C ASN A 3 2.20 33.50 -11.31
N VAL A 4 2.37 32.88 -10.14
CA VAL A 4 3.53 32.01 -9.88
C VAL A 4 3.00 30.64 -9.50
N LEU A 5 2.67 29.89 -10.56
CA LEU A 5 2.76 28.44 -10.56
C LEU A 5 4.22 28.08 -10.20
N ASN A 6 4.43 27.50 -9.02
CA ASN A 6 5.62 26.67 -8.81
C ASN A 6 5.16 25.21 -8.73
N LYS A 7 5.06 24.62 -9.92
CA LYS A 7 5.29 23.20 -10.13
C LYS A 7 6.74 22.91 -9.76
N ASP A 8 6.97 21.68 -9.30
CA ASP A 8 8.26 21.01 -9.02
C ASP A 8 8.53 20.86 -7.52
N LYS A 9 8.86 19.69 -6.97
CA LYS A 9 9.31 18.41 -7.48
C LYS A 9 9.21 17.42 -6.32
N THR A 10 8.87 16.16 -6.61
CA THR A 10 9.66 14.96 -6.23
C THR A 10 8.88 13.68 -6.54
N THR A 11 8.60 13.41 -7.82
CA THR A 11 8.36 12.03 -8.26
C THR A 11 9.71 11.32 -8.30
N TYR A 12 10.13 10.78 -7.15
CA TYR A 12 11.32 9.93 -7.09
C TYR A 12 11.11 8.70 -7.97
N LYS A 13 12.19 8.35 -8.68
CA LYS A 13 12.29 7.30 -9.70
C LYS A 13 12.08 5.89 -9.13
N VAL A 14 10.84 5.53 -8.77
CA VAL A 14 10.41 4.16 -8.40
C VAL A 14 9.61 3.49 -9.54
N LYS A 15 9.31 4.27 -10.59
CA LYS A 15 8.11 4.19 -11.43
C LYS A 15 7.96 3.02 -12.44
N VAL A 16 8.87 2.06 -12.55
CA VAL A 16 8.79 1.06 -13.64
C VAL A 16 8.60 -0.38 -13.17
N LYS A 17 9.25 -0.78 -12.07
CA LYS A 17 9.12 -2.16 -11.55
C LYS A 17 7.95 -2.32 -10.57
N SER A 18 7.64 -1.28 -9.79
CA SER A 18 6.48 -1.28 -8.88
C SER A 18 5.16 -1.23 -9.64
N THR A 19 5.11 -0.51 -10.76
CA THR A 19 3.89 -0.31 -11.55
C THR A 19 3.38 -1.62 -12.17
N SER A 20 4.27 -2.50 -12.67
CA SER A 20 3.82 -3.78 -13.24
C SER A 20 3.29 -4.74 -12.18
N LEU A 21 3.93 -4.79 -11.01
CA LEU A 21 3.49 -5.62 -9.89
C LEU A 21 2.15 -5.14 -9.33
N ILE A 22 2.00 -3.83 -9.13
CA ILE A 22 0.77 -3.23 -8.64
C ILE A 22 -0.36 -3.46 -9.63
N ASN A 23 -0.16 -3.19 -10.92
CA ASN A 23 -1.18 -3.42 -11.93
C ASN A 23 -1.63 -4.89 -11.98
N LYS A 24 -0.69 -5.85 -11.83
CA LYS A 24 -1.01 -7.29 -11.72
C LYS A 24 -1.95 -7.55 -10.56
N TRP A 25 -1.59 -7.11 -9.36
CA TRP A 25 -2.41 -7.37 -8.16
C TRP A 25 -3.71 -6.61 -8.14
N GLN A 26 -3.74 -5.37 -8.65
CA GLN A 26 -4.98 -4.63 -8.81
C GLN A 26 -5.96 -5.34 -9.75
N ALA A 27 -5.46 -5.90 -10.86
CA ALA A 27 -6.29 -6.68 -11.78
C ALA A 27 -6.81 -7.96 -11.11
N LEU A 28 -5.96 -8.72 -10.42
CA LEU A 28 -6.34 -9.94 -9.72
C LEU A 28 -7.37 -9.69 -8.61
N LEU A 29 -7.25 -8.58 -7.88
CA LEU A 29 -8.15 -8.22 -6.79
C LEU A 29 -9.40 -7.46 -7.25
N GLY A 30 -9.48 -7.06 -8.53
CA GLY A 30 -10.60 -6.30 -9.07
C GLY A 30 -10.66 -4.84 -8.58
N ILE A 31 -9.50 -4.21 -8.39
CA ILE A 31 -9.34 -2.81 -7.96
C ILE A 31 -8.53 -1.98 -8.96
N SER A 32 -8.60 -2.32 -10.25
CA SER A 32 -7.84 -1.67 -11.34
C SER A 32 -8.15 -0.18 -11.53
N ASP A 33 -9.30 0.29 -11.04
CA ASP A 33 -9.72 1.70 -11.07
C ASP A 33 -9.22 2.51 -9.87
N TRP A 34 -8.53 1.87 -8.93
CA TRP A 34 -7.92 2.54 -7.79
C TRP A 34 -6.57 3.15 -8.14
N VAL A 35 -6.27 4.29 -7.55
CA VAL A 35 -4.94 4.91 -7.60
C VAL A 35 -4.20 4.52 -6.32
N ILE A 36 -3.09 3.80 -6.47
CA ILE A 36 -2.23 3.40 -5.35
C ILE A 36 -0.98 4.28 -5.34
N LEU A 37 -0.80 5.01 -4.24
CA LEU A 37 0.33 5.89 -3.98
C LEU A 37 1.24 5.27 -2.93
N PHE A 38 2.51 5.66 -2.96
CA PHE A 38 3.52 5.24 -2.00
C PHE A 38 4.14 6.48 -1.37
N GLU A 39 4.14 6.54 -0.05
CA GLU A 39 4.70 7.65 0.69
C GLU A 39 5.67 7.14 1.75
N PRO A 40 6.99 7.31 1.56
CA PRO A 40 7.94 6.97 2.59
C PRO A 40 7.80 7.91 3.78
N ILE A 41 7.78 7.36 4.99
CA ILE A 41 7.77 8.12 6.25
C ILE A 41 8.99 7.75 7.09
N SER A 42 9.41 8.65 7.97
CA SER A 42 10.45 8.34 8.95
C SER A 42 9.86 7.47 10.07
N GLU A 43 10.63 6.51 10.57
CA GLU A 43 10.28 5.73 11.78
C GLU A 43 9.98 6.63 12.99
N ASN A 44 10.59 7.82 13.05
CA ASN A 44 10.31 8.81 14.10
C ASN A 44 8.90 9.43 14.01
N GLN A 45 8.21 9.28 12.88
CA GLN A 45 6.80 9.67 12.73
C GLN A 45 5.83 8.57 13.19
N VAL A 46 6.35 7.36 13.45
CA VAL A 46 5.55 6.21 13.89
C VAL A 46 5.61 6.14 15.41
N VAL A 47 4.45 6.24 16.05
CA VAL A 47 4.30 6.18 17.51
C VAL A 47 3.54 4.91 17.87
N ASP A 48 4.08 4.13 18.81
CA ASP A 48 3.49 2.88 19.27
C ASP A 48 2.90 3.06 20.67
N GLU A 49 1.56 3.05 20.76
CA GLU A 49 0.82 3.20 22.01
C GLU A 49 1.07 2.03 22.98
N LEU A 50 1.28 0.81 22.45
CA LEU A 50 1.56 -0.38 23.26
C LEU A 50 2.98 -0.37 23.84
N LYS A 51 3.87 0.45 23.26
CA LYS A 51 5.22 0.73 23.78
C LYS A 51 5.32 2.10 24.42
N GLY A 52 4.26 2.54 25.11
CA GLY A 52 4.27 3.76 25.91
C GLY A 52 4.41 5.04 25.09
N ASN A 53 3.83 5.07 23.89
CA ASN A 53 3.88 6.20 22.96
C ASN A 53 5.31 6.59 22.54
N THR A 54 6.19 5.60 22.40
CA THR A 54 7.55 5.83 21.89
C THR A 54 7.55 5.95 20.37
N SER A 55 8.46 6.79 19.85
CA SER A 55 8.71 6.92 18.40
C SER A 55 9.85 5.99 17.94
N GLY A 56 10.04 5.86 16.62
CA GLY A 56 11.17 5.14 16.04
C GLY A 56 10.85 3.68 15.70
N HIS A 57 9.62 3.43 15.25
CA HIS A 57 9.16 2.07 14.91
C HIS A 57 9.01 1.90 13.40
N GLU A 58 9.21 0.67 12.95
CA GLU A 58 8.89 0.28 11.58
C GLU A 58 7.38 0.32 11.34
N PHE A 59 6.97 0.75 10.15
CA PHE A 59 5.57 0.76 9.76
C PHE A 59 5.40 0.47 8.27
N VAL A 60 4.38 -0.32 7.97
CA VAL A 60 3.76 -0.42 6.65
C VAL A 60 2.25 -0.43 6.89
N GLY A 61 1.51 0.38 6.16
CA GLY A 61 0.06 0.43 6.27
C GLY A 61 -0.58 1.36 5.24
N ILE A 62 -1.86 1.15 4.94
CA ILE A 62 -2.59 1.91 3.94
C ILE A 62 -3.65 2.84 4.53
N GLN A 63 -3.66 4.09 4.08
CA GLN A 63 -4.80 4.97 4.22
C GLN A 63 -5.71 4.86 2.99
N ILE A 64 -7.00 4.61 3.21
CA ILE A 64 -7.99 4.39 2.15
C ILE A 64 -8.95 5.57 2.05
N ASN A 65 -9.00 6.20 0.88
CA ASN A 65 -10.03 7.18 0.53
C ASN A 65 -11.04 6.56 -0.45
N LEU A 66 -12.12 5.99 0.09
CA LEU A 66 -13.16 5.32 -0.70
C LEU A 66 -13.84 6.24 -1.73
N LYS A 67 -14.04 7.53 -1.39
CA LYS A 67 -14.72 8.48 -2.28
C LYS A 67 -13.90 8.80 -3.52
N LYS A 68 -12.58 8.92 -3.36
CA LYS A 68 -11.66 9.23 -4.47
C LYS A 68 -11.05 7.98 -5.12
N LYS A 69 -11.27 6.80 -4.53
CA LYS A 69 -10.60 5.54 -4.89
C LYS A 69 -9.07 5.68 -4.89
N ILE A 70 -8.55 6.29 -3.84
CA ILE A 70 -7.11 6.46 -3.64
C ILE A 70 -6.70 5.70 -2.39
N GLY A 71 -5.67 4.86 -2.52
CA GLY A 71 -4.98 4.22 -1.41
C GLY A 71 -3.55 4.77 -1.31
N THR A 72 -3.14 5.24 -0.14
CA THR A 72 -1.76 5.68 0.10
C THR A 72 -1.09 4.70 1.06
N ILE A 73 -0.09 3.96 0.57
CA ILE A 73 0.74 3.07 1.38
C ILE A 73 1.86 3.90 2.01
N TYR A 74 1.81 4.04 3.32
CA TYR A 74 2.86 4.62 4.13
C TYR A 74 3.86 3.53 4.53
N HIS A 75 5.15 3.82 4.41
CA HIS A 75 6.17 2.82 4.70
C HIS A 75 7.47 3.45 5.23
N THR A 76 8.09 2.82 6.23
CA THR A 76 9.41 3.24 6.75
C THR A 76 10.56 2.47 6.10
N ARG A 77 10.27 1.28 5.58
CA ARG A 77 11.25 0.41 4.91
C ARG A 77 10.93 0.20 3.44
N LYS A 78 11.79 -0.54 2.76
CA LYS A 78 11.53 -1.00 1.39
C LYS A 78 10.37 -2.01 1.41
N LEU A 79 9.43 -1.82 0.49
CA LEU A 79 8.29 -2.72 0.30
C LEU A 79 8.67 -3.94 -0.53
N ASN A 80 8.20 -5.08 -0.07
CA ASN A 80 8.22 -6.37 -0.75
C ASN A 80 6.83 -6.67 -1.37
N GLU A 81 6.71 -7.78 -2.09
CA GLU A 81 5.45 -8.13 -2.76
C GLU A 81 4.33 -8.47 -1.76
N ASP A 82 4.65 -9.15 -0.67
CA ASP A 82 3.72 -9.49 0.40
C ASP A 82 3.16 -8.26 1.11
N ASP A 83 4.00 -7.26 1.40
CA ASP A 83 3.55 -5.96 1.93
C ASP A 83 2.50 -5.32 1.01
N ILE A 84 2.82 -5.28 -0.28
CA ILE A 84 1.94 -4.68 -1.29
C ILE A 84 0.61 -5.45 -1.35
N VAL A 85 0.65 -6.77 -1.38
CA VAL A 85 -0.55 -7.60 -1.44
C VAL A 85 -1.41 -7.41 -0.20
N HIS A 86 -0.79 -7.37 0.98
CA HIS A 86 -1.47 -7.12 2.26
C HIS A 86 -2.25 -5.80 2.22
N GLU A 87 -1.58 -4.71 1.83
CA GLU A 87 -2.23 -3.41 1.75
C GLU A 87 -3.32 -3.33 0.67
N LEU A 88 -3.14 -4.01 -0.46
CA LEU A 88 -4.18 -4.05 -1.51
C LEU A 88 -5.40 -4.88 -1.11
N LEU A 89 -5.23 -5.91 -0.27
CA LEU A 89 -6.36 -6.67 0.29
C LEU A 89 -7.22 -5.78 1.19
N HIS A 90 -6.62 -4.88 1.97
CA HIS A 90 -7.36 -3.87 2.74
C HIS A 90 -8.19 -2.94 1.85
N VAL A 91 -7.68 -2.57 0.68
CA VAL A 91 -8.45 -1.78 -0.31
C VAL A 91 -9.66 -2.55 -0.82
N ARG A 92 -9.46 -3.83 -1.17
CA ARG A 92 -10.53 -4.67 -1.73
C ARG A 92 -11.58 -5.06 -0.68
N PHE A 93 -11.14 -5.30 0.54
CA PHE A 93 -11.93 -5.84 1.64
C PHE A 93 -11.73 -5.03 2.93
N PRO A 94 -12.19 -3.76 2.99
CA PRO A 94 -11.91 -2.83 4.09
C PRO A 94 -12.52 -3.22 5.45
N ILE A 95 -13.30 -4.29 5.50
CA ILE A 95 -13.94 -4.81 6.73
C ILE A 95 -13.30 -6.10 7.22
N TRP A 96 -12.27 -6.61 6.54
CA TRP A 96 -11.56 -7.79 7.02
C TRP A 96 -10.73 -7.46 8.26
N SER A 97 -10.63 -8.43 9.17
CA SER A 97 -9.67 -8.34 10.27
C SER A 97 -8.25 -8.53 9.76
N GLU A 98 -7.26 -7.98 10.47
CA GLU A 98 -5.85 -8.19 10.16
C GLU A 98 -5.49 -9.69 10.07
N GLU A 99 -6.04 -10.53 10.94
CA GLU A 99 -5.85 -11.99 10.89
C GLU A 99 -6.29 -12.58 9.55
N LYS A 100 -7.46 -12.14 9.05
CA LYS A 100 -7.98 -12.62 7.76
C LYS A 100 -7.15 -12.09 6.60
N VAL A 101 -6.72 -10.83 6.64
CA VAL A 101 -5.83 -10.27 5.62
C VAL A 101 -4.51 -11.03 5.60
N ASN A 102 -3.86 -11.23 6.76
CA ASN A 102 -2.63 -12.02 6.90
C ASN A 102 -2.77 -13.42 6.29
N PHE A 103 -3.85 -14.13 6.62
CA PHE A 103 -4.11 -15.46 6.06
C PHE A 103 -4.17 -15.45 4.52
N TRP A 104 -4.87 -14.49 3.93
CA TRP A 104 -5.00 -14.38 2.48
C TRP A 104 -3.72 -13.89 1.79
N THR A 105 -2.98 -12.96 2.40
CA THR A 105 -1.65 -12.53 1.94
C THR A 105 -0.76 -13.76 1.82
N ASP A 106 -0.65 -14.55 2.88
CA ASP A 106 0.14 -15.77 2.91
C ASP A 106 -0.27 -16.76 1.82
N LEU A 107 -1.58 -17.00 1.66
CA LEU A 107 -2.10 -17.94 0.68
C LEU A 107 -1.80 -17.51 -0.76
N LEU A 108 -1.97 -16.22 -1.06
CA LEU A 108 -1.74 -15.65 -2.40
C LEU A 108 -0.25 -15.63 -2.77
N ILE A 109 0.62 -15.33 -1.81
CA ILE A 109 2.08 -15.32 -2.02
C ILE A 109 2.63 -16.74 -2.15
N LYS A 110 2.16 -17.70 -1.32
CA LYS A 110 2.63 -19.09 -1.34
C LYS A 110 2.09 -19.89 -2.53
N ASN A 111 0.87 -19.61 -3.02
CA ASN A 111 0.21 -20.35 -4.10
C ASN A 111 -0.46 -19.44 -5.15
N PRO A 112 0.31 -18.71 -5.99
CA PRO A 112 -0.27 -17.78 -6.96
C PRO A 112 -1.09 -18.44 -8.08
N LYS A 113 -0.97 -19.75 -8.31
CA LYS A 113 -1.56 -20.46 -9.47
C LYS A 113 -2.92 -21.11 -9.24
N SER A 114 -3.34 -21.35 -7.99
CA SER A 114 -4.55 -22.16 -7.72
C SER A 114 -5.82 -21.34 -7.45
N LEU A 115 -5.72 -20.02 -7.26
CA LEU A 115 -6.84 -19.19 -6.78
C LEU A 115 -7.62 -18.44 -7.87
N PHE A 116 -7.12 -18.42 -9.12
CA PHE A 116 -7.74 -17.69 -10.23
C PHE A 116 -8.13 -18.59 -11.41
N GLN A 117 -8.34 -19.89 -11.16
CA GLN A 117 -8.99 -20.78 -12.11
C GLN A 117 -10.52 -20.67 -11.94
N PHE A 118 -11.13 -19.68 -12.58
CA PHE A 118 -12.57 -19.63 -12.84
C PHE A 118 -12.80 -19.21 -14.29
#